data_AF-A0A955YR90-F1
#
_entry.id   AF-A0A955YR90-F1
#
_cell.length_a   1.000
_cell.length_b   1.000
_cell.length_c   1.000
_cell.angle_alpha   90.00
_cell.angle_beta   90.00
_cell.angle_gamma   90.00
#
_symmetry.space_group_name_H-M   'P 1'
#
loop_
_entity.id
_entity.type
_entity.pdbx_description
1 polymer ?
#
loop_
_entity_poly.entity_id
_entity_poly.type
_entity_poly.pdbx_seq_one_letter_code
_entity_poly.pdbx_strand_id
1 'polypeptide(L)'
;MASDCDDGVFCNGVEVCGAMGCEAGEPPCTGGTCVEASGICQSTCVDADFDGHRDVACGGDDCDDADPNRFPSNVEVCDVANHDEDCDPRTFGFRDQDMDNYPDVACCNGDVCGTDCNDLNPSVHPDEAESCDGRDNDCDELIDEEVLRTFYPDLDHDLAGDMNATPI
;
A
#
# COMPACT_ATOMS: atom_id res chain seq x y z
N MET A 1 -41.12 -22.28 -22.93
CA MET A 1 -41.90 -21.06 -23.23
C MET A 1 -41.35 -19.88 -22.44
N ALA A 2 -40.04 -19.63 -22.54
CA ALA A 2 -39.38 -18.41 -22.06
C ALA A 2 -38.69 -17.67 -23.23
N SER A 3 -38.67 -18.28 -24.42
CA SER A 3 -38.09 -17.76 -25.67
C SER A 3 -39.08 -16.93 -26.50
N ASP A 4 -40.36 -16.88 -26.12
CA ASP A 4 -41.40 -16.15 -26.88
C ASP A 4 -41.54 -14.70 -26.40
N CYS A 5 -40.90 -14.37 -25.28
CA CYS A 5 -40.93 -13.05 -24.68
C CYS A 5 -39.63 -12.28 -24.89
N ASP A 6 -38.66 -12.81 -25.64
CA ASP A 6 -37.36 -12.17 -25.91
C ASP A 6 -37.44 -11.42 -27.24
N ASP A 7 -37.47 -10.08 -27.17
CA ASP A 7 -37.48 -9.16 -28.30
C ASP A 7 -36.10 -8.98 -28.97
N GLY A 8 -35.06 -9.64 -28.43
CA GLY A 8 -33.69 -9.58 -28.91
C GLY A 8 -32.97 -8.27 -28.59
N VAL A 9 -33.57 -7.40 -27.76
CA VAL A 9 -32.95 -6.19 -27.24
C VAL A 9 -32.11 -6.60 -26.02
N PHE A 10 -30.84 -6.23 -26.04
CA PHE A 10 -29.90 -6.63 -25.00
C PHE A 10 -29.91 -5.63 -23.84
N CYS A 11 -29.99 -4.33 -24.10
CA CYS A 11 -29.77 -3.32 -23.05
C CYS A 11 -30.95 -3.13 -22.10
N ASN A 12 -32.13 -3.63 -22.43
CA ASN A 12 -33.29 -3.68 -21.53
C ASN A 12 -33.33 -4.98 -20.70
N GLY A 13 -32.29 -5.82 -20.78
CA GLY A 13 -32.17 -7.02 -19.95
C GLY A 13 -33.04 -8.18 -20.40
N VAL A 14 -32.81 -9.35 -19.80
CA VAL A 14 -33.55 -10.57 -20.15
C VAL A 14 -35.02 -10.41 -19.79
N GLU A 15 -35.86 -10.42 -20.82
CA GLU A 15 -37.30 -10.22 -20.68
C GLU A 15 -37.97 -11.42 -19.98
N VAL A 16 -38.91 -11.10 -19.09
CA VAL A 16 -39.69 -12.09 -18.36
C VAL A 16 -41.17 -11.98 -18.70
N CYS A 17 -41.84 -13.11 -18.85
CA CYS A 17 -43.28 -13.09 -19.11
C CYS A 17 -44.03 -12.78 -17.80
N GLY A 18 -44.59 -11.57 -17.70
CA GLY A 18 -45.36 -11.05 -16.59
C GLY A 18 -46.88 -11.21 -16.77
N ALA A 19 -47.65 -10.71 -15.79
CA ALA A 19 -49.11 -10.82 -15.79
C ALA A 19 -49.80 -9.97 -16.88
N MET A 20 -49.10 -8.97 -17.41
CA MET A 20 -49.62 -8.05 -18.43
C MET A 20 -48.92 -8.20 -19.80
N GLY A 21 -48.02 -9.17 -19.96
CA GLY A 21 -47.27 -9.39 -21.21
C GLY A 21 -45.77 -9.61 -20.96
N CYS A 22 -44.97 -9.44 -22.01
CA CYS A 22 -43.51 -9.43 -21.91
C CYS A 22 -43.06 -8.17 -21.19
N GLU A 23 -42.26 -8.30 -20.14
CA GLU A 23 -41.73 -7.20 -19.36
C GLU A 23 -40.19 -7.24 -19.46
N ALA A 24 -39.60 -6.09 -19.81
CA ALA A 24 -38.16 -5.91 -19.85
C ALA A 24 -37.53 -6.23 -18.49
N GLY A 25 -36.35 -6.86 -18.53
CA GLY A 25 -35.59 -7.22 -17.34
C GLY A 25 -34.80 -6.06 -16.73
N GLU A 26 -33.91 -6.39 -15.81
CA GLU A 26 -32.92 -5.43 -15.32
C GLU A 26 -31.83 -5.23 -16.38
N PRO A 27 -31.50 -3.98 -16.77
CA PRO A 27 -30.43 -3.71 -17.72
C PRO A 27 -29.11 -4.39 -17.32
N PRO A 28 -28.41 -5.08 -18.26
CA PRO A 28 -27.24 -5.88 -17.92
C PRO A 28 -25.99 -5.05 -17.64
N CYS A 29 -25.97 -3.77 -18.04
CA CYS A 29 -24.80 -2.91 -17.91
C CYS A 29 -24.90 -2.01 -16.67
N THR A 30 -24.03 -2.25 -15.69
CA THR A 30 -23.89 -1.46 -14.46
C THR A 30 -22.96 -0.24 -14.60
N GLY A 31 -22.37 -0.03 -15.79
CA GLY A 31 -21.53 1.11 -16.16
C GLY A 31 -21.14 1.07 -17.64
N GLY A 32 -20.85 2.22 -18.25
CA GLY A 32 -20.51 2.36 -19.66
C GLY A 32 -21.72 2.51 -20.61
N THR A 33 -21.47 2.43 -21.92
CA THR A 33 -22.51 2.53 -22.95
C THR A 33 -22.96 1.14 -23.38
N CYS A 34 -24.25 0.85 -23.27
CA CYS A 34 -24.78 -0.40 -23.80
C CYS A 34 -24.97 -0.32 -25.32
N VAL A 35 -24.41 -1.28 -26.05
CA VAL A 35 -24.42 -1.31 -27.53
C VAL A 35 -25.29 -2.45 -28.01
N GLU A 36 -26.56 -2.12 -28.31
CA GLU A 36 -27.57 -3.08 -28.78
C GLU A 36 -27.12 -3.90 -29.99
N ALA A 37 -26.51 -3.25 -30.98
CA ALA A 37 -26.10 -3.89 -32.22
C ALA A 37 -25.05 -5.01 -32.03
N SER A 38 -24.39 -5.05 -30.88
CA SER A 38 -23.34 -6.02 -30.58
C SER A 38 -23.65 -6.87 -29.34
N GLY A 39 -24.74 -6.56 -28.60
CA GLY A 39 -25.11 -7.27 -27.38
C GLY A 39 -24.02 -7.19 -26.30
N ILE A 40 -23.30 -6.07 -26.23
CA ILE A 40 -22.21 -5.88 -25.27
C ILE A 40 -22.40 -4.59 -24.48
N CYS A 41 -21.97 -4.63 -23.22
CA CYS A 41 -21.69 -3.45 -22.44
C CYS A 41 -20.32 -2.92 -22.88
N GLN A 42 -20.30 -1.86 -23.67
CA GLN A 42 -19.06 -1.19 -24.02
C GLN A 42 -18.66 -0.31 -22.84
N SER A 43 -17.62 -0.71 -22.11
CA SER A 43 -17.07 0.15 -21.06
C SER A 43 -16.50 1.42 -21.71
N THR A 44 -16.84 2.57 -21.14
CA THR A 44 -16.20 3.86 -21.46
C THR A 44 -14.92 4.04 -20.66
N CYS A 45 -14.33 2.94 -20.18
CA CYS A 45 -13.07 2.93 -19.49
C CYS A 45 -11.99 3.24 -20.51
N VAL A 46 -11.69 4.52 -20.61
CA VAL A 46 -10.55 4.96 -21.40
C VAL A 46 -9.30 4.65 -20.59
N ASP A 47 -8.20 4.79 -21.30
CA ASP A 47 -6.86 4.84 -20.75
C ASP A 47 -6.53 6.35 -20.85
N ALA A 48 -6.64 7.05 -19.72
CA ALA A 48 -6.65 8.51 -19.69
C ALA A 48 -5.27 9.13 -19.95
N ASP A 49 -4.21 8.46 -19.52
CA ASP A 49 -2.82 8.93 -19.65
C ASP A 49 -1.98 8.15 -20.69
N PHE A 50 -2.55 7.09 -21.26
CA PHE A 50 -2.02 6.26 -22.33
C PHE A 50 -0.90 5.29 -21.93
N ASP A 51 -0.93 4.77 -20.70
CA ASP A 51 0.02 3.76 -20.21
C ASP A 51 -0.38 2.30 -20.52
N GLY A 52 -1.60 2.10 -21.00
CA GLY A 52 -2.16 0.79 -21.35
C GLY A 52 -3.01 0.13 -20.26
N HIS A 53 -3.19 0.78 -19.11
CA HIS A 53 -4.12 0.41 -18.05
C HIS A 53 -5.42 1.23 -18.16
N ARG A 54 -6.47 0.76 -17.49
CA ARG A 54 -7.79 1.41 -17.57
C ARG A 54 -8.04 2.18 -16.28
N ASP A 55 -8.73 3.31 -16.42
CA ASP A 55 -9.05 4.22 -15.31
C ASP A 55 -9.69 3.53 -14.09
N VAL A 56 -9.24 3.85 -12.86
CA VAL A 56 -9.85 3.31 -11.62
C VAL A 56 -11.31 3.71 -11.46
N ALA A 57 -11.68 4.91 -11.93
CA ALA A 57 -13.01 5.49 -11.74
C ALA A 57 -14.14 4.64 -12.36
N CYS A 58 -13.81 3.81 -13.34
CA CYS A 58 -14.76 2.91 -14.00
C CYS A 58 -14.51 1.42 -13.69
N GLY A 59 -13.66 1.13 -12.70
CA GLY A 59 -13.29 -0.22 -12.28
C GLY A 59 -12.11 -0.83 -13.05
N GLY A 60 -11.28 0.01 -13.68
CA GLY A 60 -9.96 -0.38 -14.14
C GLY A 60 -8.94 -0.48 -13.00
N ASP A 61 -7.70 -0.74 -13.35
CA ASP A 61 -6.62 -1.13 -12.44
C ASP A 61 -5.53 -0.05 -12.27
N ASP A 62 -5.52 0.97 -13.11
CA ASP A 62 -4.67 2.17 -13.01
C ASP A 62 -4.98 2.96 -11.72
N CYS A 63 -3.98 3.26 -10.88
CA CYS A 63 -4.21 3.99 -9.63
C CYS A 63 -4.02 5.51 -9.76
N ASP A 64 -3.54 6.02 -10.88
CA ASP A 64 -3.45 7.45 -11.17
C ASP A 64 -3.69 7.73 -12.66
N ASP A 65 -4.97 7.90 -13.03
CA ASP A 65 -5.44 8.21 -14.39
C ASP A 65 -4.81 9.48 -15.05
N ALA A 66 -3.87 10.17 -14.40
CA ALA A 66 -3.16 11.34 -14.90
C ALA A 66 -1.63 11.15 -15.00
N ASP A 67 -1.07 10.05 -14.50
CA ASP A 67 0.37 9.76 -14.51
C ASP A 67 0.69 8.37 -15.09
N PRO A 68 1.23 8.30 -16.32
CA PRO A 68 1.44 7.04 -17.04
C PRO A 68 2.60 6.19 -16.47
N ASN A 69 3.10 6.53 -15.28
CA ASN A 69 4.07 5.75 -14.53
C ASN A 69 3.46 5.20 -13.23
N ARG A 70 2.14 5.20 -13.07
CA ARG A 70 1.48 4.81 -11.82
C ARG A 70 0.37 3.79 -12.10
N PHE A 71 0.79 2.57 -12.41
CA PHE A 71 -0.09 1.50 -12.85
C PHE A 71 0.38 0.12 -12.38
N PRO A 72 -0.53 -0.88 -12.32
CA PRO A 72 -0.19 -2.22 -11.84
C PRO A 72 1.01 -2.86 -12.51
N SER A 73 1.91 -3.41 -11.70
CA SER A 73 3.14 -4.08 -12.17
C SER A 73 4.14 -3.17 -12.87
N ASN A 74 4.02 -1.84 -12.74
CA ASN A 74 5.13 -0.96 -13.07
C ASN A 74 6.33 -1.23 -12.13
N VAL A 75 7.46 -0.61 -12.43
CA VAL A 75 8.61 -0.64 -11.51
C VAL A 75 8.32 0.34 -10.38
N GLU A 76 8.20 -0.19 -9.16
CA GLU A 76 8.13 0.62 -7.95
C GLU A 76 9.44 1.37 -7.70
N VAL A 77 9.34 2.68 -7.44
CA VAL A 77 10.49 3.57 -7.25
C VAL A 77 10.41 4.18 -5.87
N CYS A 78 11.51 4.10 -5.12
CA CYS A 78 11.62 4.96 -3.93
C CYS A 78 11.79 6.41 -4.39
N ASP A 79 10.74 7.21 -4.17
CA ASP A 79 10.74 8.63 -4.41
C ASP A 79 10.34 9.42 -3.14
N VAL A 80 10.69 10.71 -3.12
CA VAL A 80 10.40 11.59 -1.98
C VAL A 80 8.96 12.13 -1.98
N ALA A 81 8.22 11.87 -3.05
CA ALA A 81 6.81 12.24 -3.18
C ALA A 81 5.88 11.14 -2.64
N ASN A 82 6.43 9.97 -2.32
CA ASN A 82 5.73 8.77 -1.87
C ASN A 82 4.63 8.37 -2.86
N HIS A 83 4.95 8.41 -4.16
CA HIS A 83 4.06 7.85 -5.16
C HIS A 83 4.11 6.32 -5.10
N ASP A 84 2.95 5.71 -5.25
CA ASP A 84 2.80 4.28 -5.49
C ASP A 84 2.82 4.08 -7.01
N GLU A 85 3.93 3.61 -7.59
CA GLU A 85 4.07 3.48 -9.05
C GLU A 85 3.49 2.18 -9.58
N ASP A 86 3.47 1.13 -8.77
CA ASP A 86 2.98 -0.20 -9.16
C ASP A 86 1.57 -0.55 -8.65
N CYS A 87 0.91 0.41 -8.00
CA CYS A 87 -0.42 0.32 -7.41
C CYS A 87 -0.57 -0.80 -6.35
N ASP A 88 0.53 -1.29 -5.78
CA ASP A 88 0.51 -2.16 -4.61
C ASP A 88 0.98 -1.37 -3.36
N PRO A 89 0.08 -1.07 -2.40
CA PRO A 89 0.40 -0.28 -1.21
C PRO A 89 1.37 -0.98 -0.23
N ARG A 90 1.88 -2.15 -0.60
CA ARG A 90 2.84 -2.95 0.19
C ARG A 90 4.26 -2.84 -0.34
N THR A 91 4.43 -2.27 -1.53
CA THR A 91 5.72 -2.01 -2.18
C THR A 91 6.00 -0.51 -2.09
N PHE A 92 7.27 -0.15 -1.98
CA PHE A 92 7.73 1.26 -1.85
C PHE A 92 9.14 1.46 -2.48
N GLY A 93 9.53 0.52 -3.34
CA GLY A 93 10.81 0.50 -4.03
C GLY A 93 11.95 0.05 -3.12
N PHE A 94 13.19 0.24 -3.59
CA PHE A 94 14.39 -0.06 -2.82
C PHE A 94 15.47 0.99 -3.11
N ARG A 95 15.83 1.74 -2.09
CA ARG A 95 16.99 2.64 -2.07
C ARG A 95 17.78 2.33 -0.81
N ASP A 96 19.05 2.05 -1.01
CA ASP A 96 20.03 1.73 0.03
C ASP A 96 21.30 2.52 -0.31
N GLN A 97 21.56 3.58 0.45
CA GLN A 97 22.59 4.56 0.11
C GLN A 97 23.96 4.20 0.70
N ASP A 98 24.00 3.55 1.85
CA ASP A 98 25.22 3.17 2.55
C ASP A 98 25.59 1.68 2.41
N MET A 99 24.74 0.91 1.74
CA MET A 99 24.94 -0.48 1.31
C MET A 99 24.87 -1.50 2.45
N ASP A 100 23.98 -1.27 3.42
CA ASP A 100 23.74 -2.18 4.54
C ASP A 100 22.58 -3.17 4.31
N ASN A 101 21.92 -3.08 3.16
CA ASN A 101 20.79 -3.89 2.73
C ASN A 101 19.47 -3.60 3.48
N TYR A 102 19.35 -2.45 4.13
CA TYR A 102 18.11 -1.91 4.64
C TYR A 102 17.64 -0.73 3.77
N PRO A 103 16.34 -0.66 3.46
CA PRO A 103 15.81 0.47 2.72
C PRO A 103 15.66 1.70 3.62
N ASP A 104 16.05 2.85 3.08
CA ASP A 104 15.94 4.19 3.65
C ASP A 104 14.50 4.50 4.15
N VAL A 105 14.39 5.02 5.37
CA VAL A 105 13.11 5.42 6.00
C VAL A 105 12.32 6.48 5.22
N ALA A 106 12.99 7.27 4.39
CA ALA A 106 12.36 8.24 3.49
C ALA A 106 11.66 7.58 2.29
N CYS A 107 11.95 6.31 1.99
CA CYS A 107 11.21 5.53 1.00
C CYS A 107 9.90 5.03 1.62
N CYS A 108 8.76 5.55 1.18
CA CYS A 108 7.47 5.15 1.71
C CYS A 108 6.40 5.04 0.63
N ASN A 109 5.48 4.10 0.85
CA ASN A 109 4.17 4.08 0.22
C ASN A 109 3.10 4.08 1.32
N GLY A 110 2.52 5.25 1.57
CA GLY A 110 1.61 5.46 2.68
C GLY A 110 2.27 5.19 4.05
N ASP A 111 1.79 4.14 4.73
CA ASP A 111 2.27 3.73 6.05
C ASP A 111 3.36 2.64 6.00
N VAL A 112 3.69 2.13 4.80
CA VAL A 112 4.74 1.13 4.60
C VAL A 112 6.00 1.84 4.14
N CYS A 113 7.04 1.83 4.96
CA CYS A 113 8.28 2.54 4.72
C CYS A 113 9.50 1.64 4.88
N GLY A 114 10.64 2.14 4.41
CA GLY A 114 11.93 1.65 4.84
C GLY A 114 12.14 1.80 6.35
N THR A 115 13.15 1.11 6.84
CA THR A 115 13.42 0.94 8.27
C THR A 115 14.82 1.39 8.66
N ASP A 116 15.65 1.77 7.68
CA ASP A 116 16.96 2.37 7.95
C ASP A 116 16.78 3.84 8.36
N CYS A 117 17.15 4.14 9.60
CA CYS A 117 17.05 5.48 10.17
C CYS A 117 18.29 6.36 9.85
N ASN A 118 19.32 5.82 9.20
CA ASN A 118 20.55 6.54 8.85
C ASN A 118 21.28 5.97 7.62
N ASP A 119 20.77 6.31 6.42
CA ASP A 119 21.34 5.91 5.11
C ASP A 119 22.73 6.49 4.75
N LEU A 120 23.47 7.02 5.73
CA LEU A 120 24.87 7.42 5.58
C LEU A 120 25.82 6.56 6.43
N ASN A 121 25.31 5.62 7.22
CA ASN A 121 26.09 4.84 8.14
C ASN A 121 25.62 3.38 8.20
N PRO A 122 26.34 2.45 7.55
CA PRO A 122 25.92 1.05 7.40
C PRO A 122 26.13 0.21 8.68
N SER A 123 26.18 0.88 9.83
CA SER A 123 26.23 0.31 11.18
C SER A 123 25.18 0.95 12.07
N VAL A 124 24.11 1.47 11.48
CA VAL A 124 22.90 1.95 12.15
C VAL A 124 21.72 1.45 11.31
N HIS A 125 21.08 0.37 11.73
CA HIS A 125 19.99 -0.28 10.98
C HIS A 125 19.25 -1.32 11.85
N PRO A 126 18.03 -1.77 11.48
CA PRO A 126 17.17 -2.65 12.28
C PRO A 126 17.77 -3.89 12.95
N ASP A 127 18.77 -4.54 12.34
CA ASP A 127 19.41 -5.72 12.92
C ASP A 127 20.78 -5.44 13.56
N GLU A 128 21.17 -4.16 13.73
CA GLU A 128 22.37 -3.82 14.49
C GLU A 128 22.15 -4.06 15.98
N ALA A 129 23.25 -4.20 16.73
CA ALA A 129 23.19 -4.26 18.18
C ALA A 129 23.45 -2.88 18.78
N GLU A 130 22.67 -2.52 19.79
CA GLU A 130 22.91 -1.32 20.57
C GLU A 130 24.32 -1.26 21.14
N SER A 131 24.92 -0.08 21.02
CA SER A 131 26.17 0.30 21.67
C SER A 131 25.89 1.45 22.61
N CYS A 132 26.48 1.43 23.82
CA CYS A 132 26.30 2.51 24.79
C CYS A 132 27.06 3.79 24.35
N ASP A 133 26.55 4.46 23.33
CA ASP A 133 27.14 5.61 22.65
C ASP A 133 26.18 6.82 22.56
N GLY A 134 24.96 6.67 23.10
CA GLY A 134 23.94 7.71 23.15
C GLY A 134 23.18 7.87 21.83
N ARG A 135 23.13 6.83 21.00
CA ARG A 135 22.41 6.78 19.73
C ARG A 135 21.54 5.54 19.69
N ASP A 136 20.52 5.62 18.87
CA ASP A 136 19.74 4.49 18.39
C ASP A 136 20.55 3.84 17.26
N ASN A 137 21.09 2.64 17.48
CA ASN A 137 21.85 1.89 16.49
C ASN A 137 20.98 0.89 15.75
N ASP A 138 19.91 0.40 16.36
CA ASP A 138 19.01 -0.60 15.77
C ASP A 138 17.70 -0.03 15.22
N CYS A 139 17.57 1.29 15.17
CA CYS A 139 16.43 2.01 14.61
C CYS A 139 15.06 1.63 15.23
N ASP A 140 15.02 1.26 16.50
CA ASP A 140 13.79 0.90 17.22
C ASP A 140 13.11 2.08 17.98
N GLU A 141 13.68 3.28 17.85
CA GLU A 141 13.32 4.53 18.53
C GLU A 141 13.73 4.62 20.01
N LEU A 142 14.41 3.60 20.55
CA LEU A 142 15.04 3.61 21.86
C LEU A 142 16.54 3.93 21.71
N ILE A 143 17.18 4.25 22.83
CA ILE A 143 18.59 4.67 22.84
C ILE A 143 19.28 3.89 23.94
N ASP A 144 20.36 3.20 23.59
CA ASP A 144 21.20 2.42 24.49
C ASP A 144 20.42 1.36 25.28
N GLU A 145 19.30 0.86 24.78
CA GLU A 145 18.56 -0.23 25.42
C GLU A 145 19.37 -1.52 25.43
N GLU A 146 19.07 -2.38 26.40
CA GLU A 146 19.80 -3.63 26.68
C GLU A 146 21.30 -3.49 27.06
N VAL A 147 21.93 -2.33 26.82
CA VAL A 147 23.32 -2.02 27.19
C VAL A 147 23.43 -1.14 28.43
N LEU A 148 22.36 -0.44 28.79
CA LEU A 148 22.26 0.29 30.06
C LEU A 148 22.20 -0.67 31.26
N ARG A 149 23.10 -0.46 32.22
CA ARG A 149 23.06 -1.13 33.52
C ARG A 149 22.54 -0.19 34.58
N THR A 150 21.45 -0.59 35.23
CA THR A 150 20.94 0.11 36.41
C THR A 150 21.83 -0.19 37.61
N PHE A 151 22.38 0.86 38.23
CA PHE A 151 23.10 0.72 39.49
C PHE A 151 22.25 1.32 40.62
N TYR A 152 22.45 0.83 41.84
CA TYR A 152 21.79 1.36 43.03
C TYR A 152 22.87 1.88 43.99
N PRO A 153 22.67 3.06 44.61
CA PRO A 153 23.61 3.57 45.60
C PRO A 153 23.66 2.64 46.82
N ASP A 154 24.82 2.61 47.49
CA ASP A 154 25.03 1.91 48.75
C ASP A 154 24.88 2.93 49.90
N LEU A 155 23.71 2.98 50.55
CA LEU A 155 23.37 3.93 51.60
C LEU A 155 23.63 3.38 53.01
N ASP A 156 23.66 2.06 53.17
CA ASP A 156 23.94 1.40 54.44
C ASP A 156 25.40 0.88 54.56
N HIS A 157 26.19 1.07 53.51
CA HIS A 157 27.62 0.77 53.40
C HIS A 157 27.94 -0.73 53.54
N ASP A 158 27.10 -1.61 52.99
CA ASP A 158 27.28 -3.07 53.05
C ASP A 158 27.95 -3.68 51.79
N LEU A 159 28.34 -2.84 50.83
CA LEU A 159 28.91 -3.19 49.52
C LEU A 159 27.91 -3.82 48.53
N ALA A 160 26.61 -3.77 48.83
CA ALA A 160 25.53 -4.05 47.90
C ALA A 160 24.74 -2.76 47.59
N GLY A 161 24.05 -2.74 46.44
CA GLY A 161 23.19 -1.61 46.09
C GLY A 161 21.83 -1.71 46.77
N ASP A 162 21.32 -0.60 47.29
CA ASP A 162 20.00 -0.52 47.92
C ASP A 162 18.86 -0.55 46.90
N MET A 163 18.18 -1.69 46.75
CA MET A 163 17.07 -1.85 45.78
C MET A 163 15.87 -0.91 46.01
N ASN A 164 15.77 -0.32 47.20
CA ASN A 164 14.72 0.64 47.55
C ASN A 164 15.15 2.10 47.35
N ALA A 165 16.43 2.35 47.02
CA ALA A 165 16.92 3.66 46.67
C ALA A 165 16.54 4.01 45.22
N THR A 166 16.61 5.31 44.89
CA THR A 166 16.49 5.74 43.50
C THR A 166 17.74 5.26 42.74
N PRO A 167 17.60 4.49 41.65
CA PRO A 167 18.74 4.03 40.87
C PRO A 167 19.50 5.19 40.23
N ILE A 168 20.78 4.95 39.94
CA ILE A 168 21.71 5.86 39.26
C ILE A 168 22.07 5.34 37.88
#